data_AF-A0A1H3JXX3-F1
#
_entry.id   AF-A0A1H3JXX3-F1
#
_cell.length_a   1.000
_cell.length_b   1.000
_cell.length_c   1.000
_cell.angle_alpha   90.00
_cell.angle_beta   90.00
_cell.angle_gamma   90.00
#
_symmetry.space_group_name_H-M   'P 1'
#
loop_
_entity.id
_entity.type
_entity.pdbx_description
1 polymer ?
#
loop_
_entity_poly.entity_id
_entity_poly.type
_entity_poly.pdbx_seq_one_letter_code
_entity_poly.pdbx_strand_id
1 'polypeptide(L)'
;MSTHRAQAAALIAAGERDLLALQLLNQTGRAPHEVIGFHAQQAAEKFIKAVLVINGIVFERTHDLVLLYRLAEQRGVSIAADVEQLRALNGYAVQFRYELSYSA
;
A
#
# COMPACT_ATOMS: atom_id res chain seq x y z
N MET A 1 22.09 -9.37 9.66
CA MET A 1 21.13 -9.19 8.55
C MET A 1 21.12 -7.71 8.20
N SER A 2 21.24 -7.30 6.93
CA SER A 2 21.28 -5.85 6.61
C SER A 2 19.97 -5.18 7.04
N THR A 3 20.06 -3.96 7.58
CA THR A 3 18.92 -3.19 8.11
C THR A 3 17.77 -3.10 7.10
N HIS A 4 18.08 -2.97 5.80
CA HIS A 4 17.09 -2.96 4.72
C HIS A 4 16.30 -4.26 4.59
N ARG A 5 16.92 -5.43 4.78
CA ARG A 5 16.22 -6.72 4.74
C ARG A 5 15.20 -6.85 5.87
N ALA A 6 15.58 -6.46 7.09
CA ALA A 6 14.69 -6.50 8.24
C ALA A 6 13.50 -5.53 8.05
N GLN A 7 13.77 -4.31 7.59
CA GLN A 7 12.73 -3.32 7.33
C GLN A 7 11.79 -3.75 6.20
N ALA A 8 12.31 -4.28 5.09
CA ALA A 8 11.50 -4.82 4.01
C ALA A 8 10.63 -6.00 4.48
N ALA A 9 11.18 -6.91 5.29
CA ALA A 9 10.41 -8.02 5.86
C ALA A 9 9.28 -7.54 6.77
N ALA A 10 9.53 -6.51 7.60
CA ALA A 10 8.50 -5.90 8.44
C ALA A 10 7.38 -5.27 7.60
N LEU A 11 7.72 -4.60 6.49
CA LEU A 11 6.76 -4.04 5.55
C LEU A 11 5.93 -5.13 4.87
N ILE A 12 6.55 -6.22 4.41
CA ILE A 12 5.86 -7.38 3.82
C ILE A 12 4.86 -7.95 4.84
N ALA A 13 5.32 -8.27 6.05
CA ALA A 13 4.45 -8.82 7.09
C ALA A 13 3.28 -7.87 7.42
N ALA A 14 3.51 -6.56 7.38
CA ALA A 14 2.44 -5.59 7.55
C ALA A 14 1.44 -5.60 6.39
N GLY A 15 1.91 -5.62 5.13
CA GLY A 15 1.05 -5.69 3.96
C GLY A 15 0.25 -6.99 3.89
N GLU A 16 0.82 -8.11 4.33
CA GLU A 16 0.12 -9.40 4.45
C GLU A 16 -1.05 -9.33 5.45
N ARG A 17 -0.89 -8.59 6.55
CA ARG A 17 -1.99 -8.38 7.50
C ARG A 17 -3.13 -7.56 6.89
N ASP A 18 -2.81 -6.52 6.11
CA ASP A 18 -3.84 -5.76 5.40
C ASP A 18 -4.53 -6.60 4.32
N LEU A 19 -3.77 -7.41 3.58
CA LEU A 19 -4.32 -8.33 2.59
C LEU A 19 -5.27 -9.35 3.23
N LEU A 20 -4.89 -9.93 4.37
CA LEU A 20 -5.75 -10.83 5.13
C LEU A 20 -7.02 -10.12 5.60
N ALA A 21 -6.90 -8.90 6.14
CA ALA A 21 -8.06 -8.11 6.55
C ALA A 21 -9.02 -7.85 5.37
N LEU A 22 -8.49 -7.45 4.22
CA LEU A 22 -9.25 -7.30 2.98
C LEU A 22 -9.99 -8.59 2.60
N GLN A 23 -9.30 -9.73 2.62
CA GLN A 23 -9.90 -11.02 2.25
C GLN A 23 -11.04 -11.40 3.18
N LEU A 24 -10.86 -11.27 4.48
CA LEU A 24 -11.89 -11.56 5.48
C LEU A 24 -13.09 -10.62 5.34
N LEU A 25 -12.85 -9.32 5.20
CA LEU A 25 -13.91 -8.32 5.02
C LEU A 25 -14.73 -8.58 3.76
N ASN A 26 -14.05 -8.86 2.64
CA ASN A 26 -14.72 -9.17 1.38
C ASN A 26 -15.55 -10.45 1.46
N GLN A 27 -15.06 -11.48 2.16
CA GLN A 27 -15.80 -12.73 2.39
C GLN A 27 -17.10 -12.54 3.18
N THR A 28 -17.15 -11.55 4.09
CA THR A 28 -18.38 -11.28 4.85
C THR A 28 -19.52 -10.79 3.96
N GLY A 29 -19.22 -10.17 2.80
CA GLY A 29 -20.19 -9.51 1.92
C GLY A 29 -20.91 -8.31 2.56
N ARG A 30 -20.51 -7.89 3.76
CA ARG A 30 -21.17 -6.84 4.56
C ARG A 30 -20.27 -5.65 4.86
N ALA A 31 -18.96 -5.81 4.64
CA ALA A 31 -18.00 -4.75 4.88
C ALA A 31 -18.20 -3.63 3.84
N PRO A 32 -18.19 -2.36 4.27
CA PRO A 32 -18.27 -1.25 3.34
C PRO A 32 -17.07 -1.23 2.37
N HIS A 33 -17.33 -0.81 1.12
CA HIS A 33 -16.32 -0.81 0.06
C HIS A 33 -15.11 0.07 0.39
N GLU A 34 -15.33 1.16 1.11
CA GLU A 34 -14.31 2.08 1.59
C GLU A 34 -13.31 1.39 2.55
N VAL A 35 -13.79 0.51 3.42
CA VAL A 35 -12.94 -0.23 4.37
C VAL A 35 -12.14 -1.30 3.64
N ILE A 36 -12.77 -2.02 2.70
CA ILE A 36 -12.09 -3.01 1.85
C ILE A 36 -10.99 -2.32 1.03
N GLY A 37 -11.32 -1.21 0.37
CA GLY A 37 -10.40 -0.45 -0.45
C GLY A 37 -9.25 0.19 0.35
N PHE A 38 -9.51 0.60 1.60
CA PHE A 38 -8.46 1.08 2.49
C PHE A 38 -7.40 0.00 2.75
N HIS A 39 -7.82 -1.22 3.09
CA HIS A 39 -6.88 -2.33 3.28
C HIS A 39 -6.17 -2.73 1.98
N ALA A 40 -6.86 -2.66 0.83
CA ALA A 40 -6.23 -2.87 -0.47
C ALA A 40 -5.08 -1.88 -0.73
N GLN A 41 -5.35 -0.59 -0.50
CA GLN A 41 -4.37 0.47 -0.70
C GLN A 41 -3.18 0.29 0.27
N GLN A 42 -3.45 0.01 1.54
CA GLN A 42 -2.41 -0.18 2.56
C GLN A 42 -1.51 -1.39 2.26
N ALA A 43 -2.09 -2.50 1.81
CA ALA A 43 -1.33 -3.67 1.40
C ALA A 43 -0.40 -3.33 0.22
N ALA A 44 -0.95 -2.72 -0.84
CA ALA A 44 -0.19 -2.31 -2.02
C ALA A 44 0.94 -1.34 -1.66
N GLU A 45 0.68 -0.34 -0.82
CA GLU A 45 1.66 0.64 -0.37
C GLU A 45 2.85 -0.05 0.32
N LYS A 46 2.56 -0.96 1.25
CA LYS A 46 3.57 -1.66 2.05
C LYS A 46 4.41 -2.59 1.18
N PHE A 47 3.81 -3.29 0.23
CA PHE A 47 4.55 -4.13 -0.71
C PHE A 47 5.46 -3.31 -1.63
N ILE A 48 4.97 -2.21 -2.20
CA ILE A 48 5.79 -1.32 -3.03
C ILE A 48 6.93 -0.73 -2.19
N LYS A 49 6.67 -0.25 -0.97
CA LYS A 49 7.71 0.26 -0.07
C LYS A 49 8.74 -0.80 0.30
N ALA A 50 8.32 -2.06 0.50
CA ALA A 50 9.25 -3.16 0.74
C ALA A 50 10.21 -3.36 -0.44
N VAL A 51 9.69 -3.28 -1.68
CA VAL A 51 10.51 -3.33 -2.90
C VAL A 51 11.48 -2.14 -2.98
N LEU A 52 11.06 -0.93 -2.64
CA LEU A 52 11.96 0.23 -2.61
C LEU A 52 13.07 0.04 -1.56
N VAL A 53 12.70 -0.35 -0.34
CA VAL A 53 13.64 -0.56 0.78
C VAL A 53 14.67 -1.64 0.46
N ILE A 54 14.24 -2.80 -0.07
CA ILE A 54 15.18 -3.89 -0.35
C ILE A 54 16.20 -3.53 -1.45
N ASN A 55 15.83 -2.62 -2.35
CA ASN A 55 16.71 -2.06 -3.38
C ASN A 55 17.48 -0.82 -2.90
N GLY A 56 17.36 -0.42 -1.63
CA GLY A 56 18.05 0.75 -1.07
C GLY A 56 17.55 2.09 -1.63
N ILE A 57 16.33 2.14 -2.17
CA ILE A 57 15.74 3.35 -2.72
C ILE A 57 15.05 4.13 -1.59
N VAL A 58 15.54 5.35 -1.36
CA VAL A 58 14.95 6.29 -0.40
C VAL A 58 13.75 6.99 -1.03
N PHE A 59 12.67 7.13 -0.26
CA PHE A 59 11.45 7.82 -0.66
C PHE A 59 10.97 8.75 0.47
N GLU A 60 10.33 9.85 0.10
CA GLU A 60 9.71 10.76 1.08
C GLU A 60 8.47 10.15 1.71
N ARG A 61 8.00 10.73 2.82
CA ARG A 61 6.76 10.29 3.48
C ARG A 61 5.55 10.61 2.57
N THR A 62 5.16 9.63 1.75
CA THR A 62 3.98 9.67 0.89
C THR A 62 3.16 8.39 1.02
N HIS A 63 1.87 8.52 0.70
CA HIS A 63 0.90 7.43 0.59
C HIS A 63 0.39 7.25 -0.84
N ASP A 64 0.96 7.99 -1.80
CA ASP A 64 0.59 7.90 -3.20
C ASP A 64 1.30 6.70 -3.86
N LEU A 65 0.52 5.69 -4.21
CA LEU A 65 1.00 4.47 -4.86
C LEU A 65 1.63 4.73 -6.23
N VAL A 66 1.09 5.69 -6.99
CA VAL A 66 1.60 6.04 -8.32
C VAL A 66 2.98 6.69 -8.18
N LEU A 67 3.16 7.61 -7.22
CA LEU A 67 4.47 8.21 -6.98
C LEU A 67 5.52 7.16 -6.57
N LEU A 68 5.17 6.23 -5.67
CA LEU A 68 6.06 5.17 -5.25
C LEU A 68 6.40 4.20 -6.39
N TYR A 69 5.42 3.84 -7.21
CA TYR A 69 5.61 2.99 -8.39
C TYR A 69 6.53 3.65 -9.42
N ARG A 70 6.27 4.93 -9.77
CA ARG A 70 7.12 5.68 -10.71
C ARG A 70 8.54 5.83 -10.20
N LEU A 71 8.73 6.00 -8.89
CA LEU A 71 10.05 6.04 -8.29
C LEU A 71 10.80 4.70 -8.47
N ALA A 72 10.12 3.56 -8.33
CA ALA A 72 10.73 2.25 -8.61
C ALA A 72 11.15 2.14 -10.09
N GLU A 73 10.26 2.51 -11.02
CA GLU A 73 10.55 2.48 -12.46
C GLU A 73 11.74 3.37 -12.83
N GLN A 74 11.80 4.60 -12.30
CA GLN A 74 12.90 5.54 -12.52
C GLN A 74 14.25 4.99 -12.04
N ARG A 75 14.23 4.07 -11.08
CA ARG A 75 15.43 3.39 -10.55
C ARG A 75 15.71 2.04 -11.21
N GLY A 76 14.97 1.70 -12.27
CA GLY A 76 15.14 0.44 -13.01
C GLY A 76 14.57 -0.78 -12.27
N VAL A 77 13.73 -0.57 -11.26
CA VAL A 77 13.08 -1.65 -10.50
C VAL A 77 11.67 -1.85 -11.05
N SER A 78 11.42 -3.02 -11.63
CA SER A 78 10.09 -3.39 -12.12
C SER A 78 9.22 -3.92 -11.00
N ILE A 79 7.98 -3.43 -10.95
CA ILE A 79 6.92 -3.93 -10.07
C ILE A 79 5.79 -4.44 -10.97
N ALA A 80 5.37 -5.68 -10.75
CA ALA A 80 4.25 -6.28 -11.46
C ALA A 80 2.91 -5.71 -10.95
N ALA A 81 2.60 -4.48 -11.34
CA ALA A 81 1.38 -3.78 -11.02
C ALA A 81 0.94 -2.90 -12.20
N ASP A 82 -0.37 -2.75 -12.34
CA ASP A 82 -0.98 -1.79 -13.28
C ASP A 82 -1.10 -0.42 -12.61
N VAL A 83 -0.51 0.61 -13.23
CA VAL A 83 -0.51 1.98 -12.71
C VAL A 83 -1.92 2.55 -12.54
N GLU A 84 -2.88 2.17 -13.40
CA GLU A 84 -4.26 2.66 -13.29
C GLU A 84 -5.02 1.98 -12.14
N GLN A 85 -4.70 0.71 -11.83
CA GLN A 85 -5.21 0.06 -10.62
C GLN A 85 -4.63 0.71 -9.36
N LEU A 86 -3.33 1.04 -9.36
CA LEU A 86 -2.70 1.77 -8.26
C LEU A 86 -3.33 3.17 -8.07
N ARG A 87 -3.63 3.86 -9.17
CA ARG A 87 -4.34 5.16 -9.13
C ARG A 87 -5.73 5.03 -8.53
N ALA A 88 -6.49 4.01 -8.91
CA ALA A 88 -7.81 3.76 -8.33
C ALA A 88 -7.71 3.53 -6.81
N LEU A 89 -6.71 2.77 -6.36
CA LEU A 89 -6.48 2.49 -4.95
C LEU A 89 -6.16 3.74 -4.11
N ASN A 90 -5.49 4.74 -4.68
CA ASN A 90 -5.22 6.00 -3.98
C ASN A 90 -6.51 6.70 -3.48
N GLY A 91 -7.64 6.55 -4.18
CA GLY A 91 -8.92 7.14 -3.79
C GLY A 91 -9.41 6.68 -2.41
N TYR A 92 -9.18 5.41 -2.08
CA TYR A 92 -9.61 4.82 -0.81
C TYR A 92 -8.79 5.30 0.40
N ALA A 93 -7.52 5.67 0.19
CA ALA A 93 -6.68 6.25 1.26
C ALA A 93 -7.08 7.68 1.63
N VAL A 94 -7.73 8.41 0.71
CA VAL A 94 -8.19 9.78 0.92
C VAL A 94 -9.55 9.78 1.59
N GLN A 95 -10.46 8.91 1.15
CA GLN A 95 -11.80 8.82 1.70
C GLN A 95 -11.79 8.51 3.21
N PHE A 96 -10.95 7.57 3.65
CA PHE A 96 -10.82 7.23 5.07
C PHE A 96 -10.27 8.38 5.93
N ARG A 97 -9.45 9.27 5.36
CA ARG A 97 -8.92 10.45 6.09
C ARG A 97 -9.99 11.51 6.33
N TYR A 98 -10.90 11.70 5.39
CA TYR A 98 -11.99 12.66 5.53
C TYR A 98 -13.12 12.14 6.41
N GLU A 99 -13.44 10.84 6.35
CA GLU A 99 -14.40 10.20 7.27
C GLU A 99 -13.98 10.35 8.73
N LEU A 100 -12.68 10.17 9.04
CA LEU A 100 -12.14 10.41 10.38
C LEU A 100 -12.13 11.89 10.80
N SER A 101 -12.08 12.82 9.84
CA SER A 101 -12.00 14.26 10.12
C SER A 101 -13.37 14.91 10.37
N TYR A 102 -14.46 14.27 9.93
CA TYR A 102 -15.83 14.79 10.07
C TYR A 102 -16.66 14.04 11.13
N SER A 103 -16.07 13.03 11.77
CA SER A 103 -16.68 12.27 12.88
C SER A 103 -16.25 12.76 14.27
N ALA A 104 -15.76 14.00 14.39
CA ALA A 104 -15.33 14.64 15.65
C ALA A 104 -16.32 15.71 16.12
#